data_AF-A0A3T4V1D6-F1
#
_entry.id   AF-A0A3T4V1D6-F1
#
_cell.length_a   1.000
_cell.length_b   1.000
_cell.length_c   1.000
_cell.angle_alpha   90.00
_cell.angle_beta   90.00
_cell.angle_gamma   90.00
#
_symmetry.space_group_name_H-M   'P 1'
#
loop_
_entity.id
_entity.type
_entity.pdbx_description
1 polymer ?
#
loop_
_entity_poly.entity_id
_entity_poly.type
_entity_poly.pdbx_seq_one_letter_code
_entity_poly.pdbx_strand_id
1 'polypeptide(L)'
;MNTLFLLMAEFNTPNIELSAVSQKYFGMSPATAEAKANACKLPVPTYRIGTSQKAKRCINIQDLAEYIDKRREEGRAEWEKVRTEKQKYN
;
A
#
# COMPACT_ATOMS: atom_id res chain seq x y z
N MET A 1 -3.71 12.00 -11.79
CA MET A 1 -2.51 11.15 -11.90
C MET A 1 -2.89 9.79 -11.36
N ASN A 2 -2.76 8.73 -12.16
CA ASN A 2 -3.13 7.38 -11.73
C ASN A 2 -1.92 6.72 -11.04
N THR A 3 -2.01 6.45 -9.74
CA THR A 3 -0.92 5.85 -8.96
C THR A 3 -0.50 4.49 -9.51
N LEU A 4 -1.44 3.74 -10.09
CA LEU A 4 -1.16 2.47 -10.78
C LEU A 4 -0.10 2.64 -11.87
N PHE A 5 -0.22 3.67 -12.71
CA PHE A 5 0.70 3.86 -13.83
C PHE A 5 2.13 4.14 -13.35
N LEU A 6 2.27 4.89 -12.26
CA LEU A 6 3.57 5.17 -11.65
C LEU A 6 4.19 3.91 -11.04
N LEU A 7 3.39 3.09 -10.35
CA LEU A 7 3.86 1.81 -9.82
C LEU A 7 4.22 0.82 -10.93
N MET A 8 3.47 0.81 -12.04
CA MET A 8 3.79 -0.04 -13.19
C MET A 8 5.12 0.35 -13.81
N ALA A 9 5.38 1.66 -13.94
CA ALA A 9 6.67 2.16 -14.42
C ALA A 9 7.84 1.83 -13.47
N GLU A 10 7.60 1.82 -12.14
CA GLU A 10 8.62 1.49 -11.15
C GLU A 10 8.95 -0.01 -11.11
N PHE A 11 7.93 -0.87 -11.05
CA PHE A 11 8.12 -2.30 -10.77
C PHE A 11 8.08 -3.19 -12.01
N ASN A 12 7.47 -2.74 -13.12
CA ASN A 12 7.35 -3.48 -14.38
C ASN A 12 6.76 -4.90 -14.25
N THR A 13 5.96 -5.14 -13.21
CA THR A 13 5.24 -6.40 -12.96
C THR A 13 3.90 -6.12 -12.28
N PRO A 14 2.82 -6.87 -12.60
CA PRO A 14 1.55 -6.75 -11.88
C PRO A 14 1.58 -7.38 -10.48
N ASN A 15 2.51 -8.30 -10.23
CA ASN A 15 2.65 -9.00 -8.95
C ASN A 15 3.94 -8.55 -8.28
N ILE A 16 3.84 -7.78 -7.19
CA ILE A 16 5.00 -7.25 -6.48
C ILE A 16 5.23 -8.05 -5.20
N GLU A 17 6.46 -8.48 -4.94
CA GLU A 17 6.80 -9.17 -3.70
C GLU A 17 6.56 -8.26 -2.49
N LEU A 18 5.85 -8.78 -1.47
CA LEU A 18 5.54 -8.04 -0.25
C LEU A 18 6.79 -7.49 0.44
N SER A 19 7.90 -8.25 0.41
CA SER A 19 9.19 -7.84 0.96
C SER A 19 9.72 -6.56 0.32
N ALA A 20 9.56 -6.39 -0.99
CA ALA A 20 10.07 -5.23 -1.74
C ALA A 20 9.32 -3.94 -1.40
N VAL A 21 8.03 -4.04 -1.06
CA VAL A 21 7.15 -2.88 -0.80
C VAL A 21 6.90 -2.62 0.68
N SER A 22 7.19 -3.60 1.55
CA SER A 22 6.95 -3.57 3.00
C SER A 22 7.46 -2.29 3.68
N GLN A 23 8.73 -1.96 3.44
CA GLN A 23 9.35 -0.80 4.07
C GLN A 23 8.88 0.52 3.44
N LYS A 24 8.82 0.58 2.10
CA LYS A 24 8.51 1.81 1.36
C LYS A 24 7.08 2.29 1.57
N TYR A 25 6.09 1.38 1.52
CA TYR A 25 4.67 1.75 1.50
C TYR A 25 3.95 1.44 2.80
N PHE A 26 4.43 0.47 3.59
CA PHE A 26 3.79 0.08 4.85
C PHE A 26 4.60 0.45 6.10
N GLY A 27 5.83 0.98 5.94
CA GLY A 27 6.66 1.42 7.05
C GLY A 27 7.04 0.29 8.01
N MET A 28 7.09 -0.95 7.54
CA MET A 28 7.40 -2.12 8.37
C MET A 28 8.47 -3.00 7.72
N SER A 29 9.21 -3.76 8.52
CA SER A 29 10.18 -4.71 7.98
C SER A 29 9.50 -5.84 7.21
N PRO A 30 10.19 -6.48 6.24
CA PRO A 30 9.65 -7.62 5.50
C PRO A 30 9.14 -8.75 6.41
N ALA A 31 9.84 -9.03 7.51
CA ALA A 31 9.44 -10.05 8.48
C ALA A 31 8.11 -9.70 9.17
N THR A 32 7.95 -8.45 9.61
CA THR A 32 6.71 -7.96 10.22
C THR A 32 5.56 -7.95 9.22
N ALA A 33 5.83 -7.57 7.97
CA ALA A 33 4.83 -7.61 6.91
C ALA A 33 4.32 -9.03 6.66
N GLU A 34 5.22 -10.02 6.56
CA GLU A 34 4.83 -11.42 6.37
C GLU A 34 4.02 -11.95 7.56
N ALA A 35 4.44 -11.64 8.79
CA ALA A 35 3.69 -12.02 9.99
C ALA A 35 2.27 -11.41 10.01
N LYS A 36 2.13 -10.13 9.66
CA LYS A 36 0.81 -9.48 9.54
C LYS A 36 -0.01 -10.05 8.39
N ALA A 37 0.61 -10.40 7.27
CA ALA A 37 -0.06 -11.00 6.13
C ALA A 37 -0.67 -12.36 6.49
N ASN A 38 0.12 -13.21 7.17
CA ASN A 38 -0.34 -14.52 7.64
C ASN A 38 -1.47 -14.41 8.67
N ALA A 39 -1.50 -13.34 9.46
CA ALA A 39 -2.59 -13.05 10.39
C ALA A 39 -3.78 -12.32 9.74
N CYS A 40 -3.77 -12.08 8.42
CA CYS A 40 -4.77 -11.28 7.71
C CYS A 40 -4.97 -9.87 8.29
N LYS A 41 -3.88 -9.25 8.77
CA LYS A 41 -3.85 -7.92 9.39
C LYS A 41 -3.23 -6.83 8.50
N LEU A 42 -2.92 -7.16 7.24
CA LEU A 42 -2.47 -6.15 6.28
C LEU A 42 -3.67 -5.37 5.74
N PRO A 43 -3.48 -4.08 5.41
CA PRO A 43 -4.54 -3.25 4.84
C PRO A 43 -4.84 -3.59 3.37
N VAL A 44 -4.03 -4.46 2.75
CA VAL A 44 -4.18 -4.93 1.37
C VAL A 44 -4.19 -6.47 1.33
N PRO A 45 -4.92 -7.07 0.37
CA PRO A 45 -4.86 -8.50 0.14
C PRO A 45 -3.46 -8.93 -0.31
N THR A 46 -3.09 -10.15 0.07
CA THR A 46 -1.82 -10.77 -0.33
C THR A 46 -2.07 -12.23 -0.68
N TYR A 47 -1.28 -12.74 -1.63
CA TYR A 47 -1.38 -14.14 -2.07
C TYR A 47 -0.02 -14.70 -2.41
N ARG A 48 0.03 -16.01 -2.63
CA ARG A 48 1.22 -16.72 -3.10
C ARG A 48 0.91 -17.29 -4.48
N ILE A 49 1.82 -17.09 -5.43
CA ILE A 49 1.67 -17.61 -6.79
C ILE A 49 1.93 -19.13 -6.80
N GLY A 50 2.90 -19.58 -6.00
CA GLY A 50 3.22 -21.00 -5.84
C GLY A 50 2.43 -21.68 -4.72
N THR A 51 2.27 -23.00 -4.83
CA THR A 51 1.62 -23.86 -3.83
C THR A 51 2.50 -24.14 -2.60
N SER A 52 3.79 -23.80 -2.66
CA SER A 52 4.75 -24.05 -1.58
C SER A 52 4.60 -23.05 -0.43
N GLN A 53 4.72 -23.54 0.81
CA GLN A 53 4.84 -22.70 2.01
C GLN A 53 6.12 -21.85 2.04
N LYS A 54 7.09 -22.13 1.16
CA LYS A 54 8.27 -21.27 0.96
C LYS A 54 8.09 -20.24 -0.17
N ALA A 55 6.99 -20.32 -0.92
CA ALA A 55 6.73 -19.37 -2.01
C ALA A 55 6.58 -17.97 -1.44
N LYS A 56 7.23 -17.00 -2.09
CA LYS A 56 7.14 -15.60 -1.70
C LYS A 56 5.71 -15.11 -1.84
N ARG A 57 5.34 -14.21 -0.93
CA ARG A 57 4.02 -13.58 -0.91
C ARG A 57 4.06 -12.30 -1.73
N CYS A 58 3.04 -12.11 -2.55
CA CYS A 58 2.91 -10.99 -3.47
C CYS A 58 1.64 -10.17 -3.16
N ILE A 59 1.65 -8.93 -3.63
CA ILE A 59 0.52 -8.01 -3.68
C ILE A 59 0.25 -7.69 -5.16
N ASN A 60 -1.02 -7.59 -5.54
CA ASN A 60 -1.38 -7.07 -6.85
C ASN A 60 -1.11 -5.55 -6.89
N ILE A 61 -0.48 -5.08 -7.97
CA ILE A 61 -0.15 -3.67 -8.13
C ILE A 61 -1.38 -2.75 -8.07
N GLN A 62 -2.55 -3.22 -8.49
CA GLN A 62 -3.82 -2.51 -8.41
C GLN A 62 -4.24 -2.29 -6.96
N ASP A 63 -4.22 -3.35 -6.15
CA ASP A 63 -4.57 -3.26 -4.72
C ASP A 63 -3.63 -2.31 -3.97
N LEU A 64 -2.34 -2.33 -4.32
CA LEU A 64 -1.35 -1.41 -3.76
C LEU A 64 -1.64 0.04 -4.18
N ALA A 65 -1.98 0.26 -5.46
CA ALA A 65 -2.30 1.58 -5.98
C ALA A 65 -3.54 2.16 -5.28
N GLU A 66 -4.61 1.39 -5.17
CA GLU A 66 -5.86 1.79 -4.52
C GLU A 66 -5.65 2.14 -3.04
N TYR A 67 -4.83 1.35 -2.34
CA TYR A 67 -4.47 1.65 -0.96
C TYR A 67 -3.74 2.99 -0.84
N ILE A 68 -2.76 3.25 -1.70
CA ILE A 68 -2.00 4.51 -1.68
C ILE A 68 -2.90 5.69 -2.02
N ASP A 69 -3.76 5.56 -3.04
CA ASP A 69 -4.69 6.60 -3.43
C ASP A 69 -5.69 6.94 -2.32
N LYS A 70 -6.22 5.92 -1.64
CA LYS A 70 -7.09 6.10 -0.46
C LYS A 70 -6.37 6.85 0.66
N ARG A 71 -5.15 6.41 1.03
CA ARG A 71 -4.35 7.09 2.08
C ARG A 71 -4.04 8.53 1.72
N ARG A 72 -3.78 8.81 0.45
CA ARG A 72 -3.53 10.16 -0.07
C ARG A 72 -4.78 11.02 -0.02
N GLU A 73 -5.94 10.46 -0.35
CA GLU A 73 -7.22 11.16 -0.26
C GLU A 73 -7.58 11.52 1.18
N GLU A 74 -7.45 10.57 2.10
CA GLU A 74 -7.68 10.81 3.54
C GLU A 74 -6.79 11.95 4.06
N GLY A 75 -5.49 11.95 3.72
CA GLY A 75 -4.57 13.02 4.08
C GLY A 75 -4.92 14.38 3.45
N ARG A 76 -5.42 14.40 2.21
CA ARG A 76 -5.91 15.64 1.58
C ARG A 76 -7.15 16.18 2.27
N ALA A 77 -8.10 15.31 2.61
CA ALA A 77 -9.34 15.70 3.28
C ALA A 77 -9.05 16.29 4.67
N GLU A 78 -8.15 15.66 5.44
CA GLU A 78 -7.70 16.17 6.74
C GLU A 78 -7.03 17.55 6.61
N TRP A 79 -6.13 17.71 5.64
CA TRP A 79 -5.45 18.97 5.38
C TRP A 79 -6.43 20.10 5.01
N GLU A 80 -7.40 19.81 4.13
CA GLU A 80 -8.41 20.78 3.70
C GLU A 80 -9.31 21.23 4.86
N LYS A 81 -9.71 20.27 5.72
CA LYS A 81 -10.51 20.56 6.92
C LYS A 81 -9.79 21.51 7.85
N VAL A 82 -8.52 21.23 8.19
CA VAL A 82 -7.72 22.08 9.10
C VAL A 82 -7.51 23.48 8.51
N ARG A 83 -7.29 23.58 7.20
CA ARG A 83 -7.10 24.86 6.50
C ARG A 83 -8.36 25.72 6.53
N THR A 84 -9.51 25.14 6.22
CA THR A 84 -10.80 25.86 6.16
C THR A 84 -11.31 26.26 7.53
N GLU A 85 -11.09 25.44 8.57
CA GLU A 85 -11.39 25.82 9.96
C GLU A 85 -10.57 27.02 10.40
N LYS A 86 -9.25 27.05 10.12
CA LYS A 86 -8.39 28.21 10.44
C LYS A 86 -8.80 29.49 9.72
N GLN A 87 -9.39 29.40 8.52
CA GLN A 87 -9.90 30.57 7.78
C GLN A 87 -11.22 31.12 8.34
N LYS A 88 -11.98 30.35 9.12
CA LYS A 88 -13.23 30.83 9.74
C LYS A 88 -13.02 31.65 11.00
N TYR A 89 -11.84 31.54 11.62
CA TYR A 89 -11.49 32.22 12.87
C TYR A 89 -10.45 33.34 12.69
N ASN A 90 -10.07 33.63 11.44
CA ASN A 90 -9.30 34.81 11.04
C ASN A 90 -10.20 35.76 10.25
#